data_AF-A0A080YWW5-F1
#
_entry.id   AF-A0A080YWW5-F1
#
_cell.length_a   1.000
_cell.length_b   1.000
_cell.length_c   1.000
_cell.angle_alpha   90.00
_cell.angle_beta   90.00
_cell.angle_gamma   90.00
#
_symmetry.space_group_name_H-M   'P 1'
#
loop_
_entity.id
_entity.type
_entity.pdbx_description
1 polymer ?
#
loop_
_entity_poly.entity_id
_entity_poly.type
_entity_poly.pdbx_seq_one_letter_code
_entity_poly.pdbx_strand_id
1 'polypeptide(L)' 'MGFADRILKRRKVQDDTSAYVQLDAIPSTSNAAERLFSMARMVLRYERNRLSPLMLEMLLFLKVYSKYWDVPTVDAVI' A
#
# COMPACT_ATOMS: atom_id res chain seq x y z
N MET A 1 38.67 4.15 8.10
CA MET A 1 37.49 3.30 7.83
C MET A 1 36.45 3.58 8.89
N GLY A 2 35.53 4.49 8.59
CA GLY A 2 34.53 5.00 9.53
C GLY A 2 33.46 3.95 9.85
N PHE A 3 32.67 4.21 10.88
CA PHE A 3 31.56 3.33 11.28
C PHE A 3 30.59 3.06 10.13
N ALA A 4 30.29 4.08 9.33
CA ALA A 4 29.45 3.97 8.13
C ALA A 4 30.02 2.98 7.09
N ASP A 5 31.34 3.02 6.83
CA ASP A 5 31.99 2.10 5.89
C ASP A 5 31.88 0.63 6.34
N ARG A 6 31.97 0.40 7.66
CA ARG A 6 31.89 -0.96 8.23
C ARG A 6 30.47 -1.51 8.13
N ILE A 7 29.45 -0.68 8.33
CA ILE A 7 28.04 -1.07 8.16
C ILE A 7 27.73 -1.37 6.69
N LEU A 8 28.16 -0.50 5.78
CA LEU A 8 27.94 -0.70 4.34
C LEU A 8 28.67 -1.95 3.82
N LYS A 9 29.92 -2.19 4.26
CA LYS A 9 30.64 -3.44 3.95
C LYS A 9 29.92 -4.67 4.48
N ARG A 10 29.40 -4.64 5.71
CA ARG A 10 28.69 -5.77 6.31
C ARG A 10 27.40 -6.10 5.56
N ARG A 11 26.64 -5.09 5.14
CA ARG A 11 25.45 -5.26 4.29
C ARG A 11 25.77 -5.87 2.93
N LYS A 12 26.90 -5.49 2.32
CA LYS A 12 27.29 -5.99 0.99
C LYS A 12 27.80 -7.44 1.02
N VAL A 13 28.26 -7.91 2.18
CA VAL A 13 28.77 -9.28 2.37
C VAL A 13 27.67 -10.23 2.86
N GLN A 14 26.61 -9.71 3.47
CA GLN A 14 25.48 -10.48 3.96
C GLN A 14 24.36 -10.54 2.91
N ASP A 15 24.71 -11.02 1.72
CA ASP A 15 23.74 -11.48 0.71
C ASP A 15 23.39 -12.94 1.02
N ASP A 16 22.94 -13.18 2.25
CA ASP A 16 22.39 -14.48 2.64
C ASP A 16 21.15 -14.68 1.78
N THR A 17 21.15 -15.74 0.97
CA THR A 17 20.05 -16.14 0.10
C THR A 17 18.78 -16.24 0.93
N SER A 18 17.93 -15.21 0.90
CA SER A 18 16.77 -15.13 1.78
C SER A 18 15.85 -16.32 1.49
N ALA A 19 15.42 -17.03 2.54
CA ALA A 19 14.49 -18.15 2.41
C ALA A 19 13.16 -17.74 1.71
N TYR A 20 12.89 -16.44 1.66
CA TYR A 20 11.78 -15.85 0.93
C TYR A 20 12.26 -15.32 -0.41
N VAL A 21 11.68 -15.85 -1.48
CA VAL A 21 12.11 -15.64 -2.88
C VAL A 21 11.78 -14.24 -3.41
N GLN A 22 10.93 -13.46 -2.72
CA GLN A 22 10.44 -12.18 -3.24
C GLN A 22 10.20 -11.14 -2.14
N LEU A 23 11.26 -10.72 -1.43
CA LEU A 23 11.17 -9.57 -0.53
C LEU A 23 10.96 -8.25 -1.28
N ASP A 24 11.34 -8.16 -2.55
CA ASP A 24 11.21 -6.94 -3.36
C ASP A 24 9.75 -6.50 -3.57
N ALA A 25 8.80 -7.44 -3.45
CA ALA A 25 7.37 -7.14 -3.53
C ALA A 25 6.82 -6.54 -2.22
N ILE A 26 7.54 -6.69 -1.11
CA ILE A 26 7.14 -6.12 0.17
C ILE A 26 7.71 -4.71 0.22
N PRO A 27 6.86 -3.66 0.25
CA PRO A 27 7.35 -2.31 0.38
C PRO A 27 8.14 -2.18 1.68
N SER A 28 9.32 -1.58 1.61
CA SER A 28 10.24 -1.41 2.74
C SER A 28 9.70 -0.50 3.86
N THR A 29 8.56 0.16 3.64
CA THR A 29 7.94 1.10 4.59
C THR A 29 6.42 0.97 4.59
N SER A 30 5.80 1.32 5.73
CA SER A 30 4.34 1.36 5.95
C SER A 30 3.64 2.50 5.19
N ASN A 31 4.35 3.32 4.43
CA ASN A 31 3.83 4.52 3.76
C ASN A 31 2.62 4.23 2.86
N ALA A 32 2.60 3.08 2.17
CA ALA A 32 1.46 2.70 1.34
C ALA A 32 0.18 2.49 2.17
N ALA A 33 0.28 1.81 3.31
CA ALA A 33 -0.82 1.61 4.24
C ALA A 33 -1.26 2.92 4.90
N GLU A 34 -0.30 3.78 5.31
CA GLU A 34 -0.60 5.08 5.91
C GLU A 34 -1.34 6.02 4.96
N ARG A 35 -0.94 6.05 3.68
CA ARG A 35 -1.64 6.79 2.63
C ARG A 35 -3.07 6.26 2.45
N LEU A 36 -3.25 4.94 2.46
CA LEU A 36 -4.57 4.30 2.39
C LEU A 36 -5.45 4.71 3.57
N PHE A 37 -4.97 4.62 4.81
CA PHE A 37 -5.75 5.00 5.99
C PHE A 37 -6.03 6.51 6.08
N SER A 38 -5.12 7.33 5.55
CA SER A 38 -5.35 8.77 5.42
C SER A 38 -6.50 9.08 4.45
N MET A 39 -6.56 8.35 3.32
CA MET A 39 -7.68 8.44 2.37
C MET A 39 -8.98 7.90 2.97
N ALA A 40 -8.94 6.75 3.66
CA ALA A 40 -10.08 6.17 4.36
C ALA A 40 -10.68 7.14 5.38
N ARG A 41 -9.84 7.86 6.12
CA ARG A 41 -10.27 8.89 7.06
C ARG A 41 -11.03 10.02 6.37
N MET A 42 -10.59 10.45 5.18
CA MET A 42 -11.30 11.48 4.40
C MET A 42 -12.68 11.00 3.94
N VAL A 43 -12.78 9.78 3.42
CA VAL A 43 -14.05 9.18 2.95
C VAL A 43 -15.04 8.99 4.12
N LEU A 44 -14.57 8.43 5.24
CA LEU A 44 -15.37 8.26 6.45
C LEU A 44 -15.84 9.58 7.08
N ARG A 45 -15.04 10.65 6.96
CA ARG A 45 -15.39 11.94 7.55
C ARG A 45 -16.55 12.62 6.81
N TYR A 46 -16.69 12.37 5.52
CA TYR A 46 -17.73 12.98 4.67
C TYR A 46 -19.06 12.21 4.75
N GLU A 47 -19.03 10.88 4.71
CA GLU A 47 -20.23 10.02 4.58
C GLU A 47 -20.73 9.42 5.92
N ARG A 48 -20.39 10.09 7.02
CA ARG A 48 -20.37 9.53 8.38
C ARG A 48 -21.72 8.99 8.89
N ASN A 49 -22.83 9.30 8.23
CA ASN A 49 -24.17 8.96 8.71
C ASN A 49 -24.73 7.63 8.18
N ARG A 50 -24.21 7.08 7.06
CA ARG A 50 -24.81 5.86 6.44
C ARG A 50 -23.86 4.93 5.68
N LEU A 51 -22.55 5.18 5.68
CA LEU A 51 -21.60 4.32 4.97
C LEU A 51 -21.36 3.01 5.73
N SER A 52 -21.75 1.88 5.16
CA SER A 52 -21.42 0.56 5.71
C SER A 52 -19.93 0.27 5.54
N PRO A 53 -19.33 -0.58 6.40
CA PRO A 53 -17.93 -1.00 6.24
C PRO A 53 -17.63 -1.60 4.86
N LEU A 54 -18.57 -2.40 4.32
CA LEU A 54 -18.44 -2.99 2.99
C LEU A 54 -18.39 -1.93 1.88
N MET A 55 -19.25 -0.91 1.96
CA MET A 55 -19.24 0.20 1.00
C MET A 55 -17.96 1.03 1.09
N LEU A 56 -17.44 1.24 2.30
CA LEU A 56 -16.14 1.89 2.49
C LEU A 56 -15.02 1.12 1.81
N GLU A 57 -14.97 -0.20 2.00
CA GLU A 57 -13.96 -1.07 1.38
C GLU A 57 -14.04 -1.01 -0.15
N MET A 58 -15.24 -1.09 -0.73
CA MET A 58 -15.44 -0.94 -2.18
C MET A 58 -14.98 0.43 -2.70
N LEU A 59 -15.34 1.52 -2.02
CA LEU A 59 -14.93 2.87 -2.42
C LEU A 59 -13.41 3.04 -2.35
N LEU A 60 -12.77 2.51 -1.31
CA LEU A 60 -11.32 2.57 -1.17
C LEU A 60 -10.61 1.72 -2.23
N PHE A 61 -11.13 0.52 -2.51
CA PHE A 61 -10.64 -0.32 -3.60
C PHE A 61 -10.70 0.46 -4.92
N LEU A 62 -11.88 1.02 -5.26
CA LEU A 62 -12.11 1.82 -6.46
C LEU A 62 -11.22 3.08 -6.55
N LYS A 63 -10.86 3.66 -5.41
CA LYS A 63 -10.01 4.86 -5.36
C LYS A 63 -8.53 4.55 -5.52
N VAL A 64 -8.01 3.50 -4.87
CA VAL A 64 -6.58 3.17 -4.84
C VAL A 64 -6.08 2.70 -6.19
N TYR A 65 -6.92 1.98 -6.91
CA TYR A 65 -6.58 1.30 -8.15
C TYR A 65 -7.26 1.97 -9.36
N SER A 66 -7.63 3.26 -9.24
CA SER A 66 -8.31 4.03 -10.28
C SER A 66 -7.60 4.08 -11.64
N LYS A 67 -6.33 3.68 -11.70
CA LYS A 67 -5.56 3.53 -12.95
C LYS A 67 -5.92 2.27 -13.75
N TYR A 68 -6.63 1.32 -13.15
CA TYR A 68 -6.92 0.00 -13.74
C TYR A 68 -8.36 -0.14 -14.24
N TRP A 69 -9.20 0.87 -14.03
CA TRP A 69 -10.58 0.87 -14.49
C TRP A 69 -11.06 2.27 -14.83
N ASP A 70 -12.00 2.31 -15.75
CA ASP A 70 -12.77 3.49 -16.07
C ASP A 70 -14.20 3.34 -15.56
N VAL A 71 -14.89 4.48 -15.41
CA VAL A 71 -16.31 4.54 -15.01
C VAL A 71 -17.19 3.53 -15.77
N PRO A 72 -17.13 3.41 -17.11
CA PRO A 72 -17.93 2.42 -17.84
C PRO A 72 -17.61 0.96 -17.49
N THR A 73 -16.35 0.64 -17.16
CA THR A 73 -15.96 -0.73 -16.77
C THR A 73 -16.53 -1.11 -15.41
N VAL A 74 -16.61 -0.15 -14.50
CA VAL A 74 -17.18 -0.35 -13.16
C VAL A 74 -18.70 -0.42 -13.23
N ASP A 75 -19.34 0.43 -14.05
CA ASP A 75 -20.79 0.47 -14.24
C ASP A 75 -21.37 -0.83 -14.80
N ALA A 76 -20.62 -1.53 -15.66
CA ALA A 76 -21.06 -2.81 -16.23
C ALA A 76 -21.13 -3.99 -15.22
N VAL A 77 -20.56 -3.82 -14.02
CA VAL A 77 -20.42 -4.90 -13.01
C VAL A 77 -21.28 -4.64 -11.76
N ILE A 78 -21.80 -3.42 -11.62
CA ILE A 78 -22.71 -3.02 -10.52
C ILE A 78 -24.16 -3.35 -10.91
#